data_AF-A0A831L7G8-F1
#
_entry.id   AF-A0A831L7G8-F1
#
_cell.length_a   1.000
_cell.length_b   1.000
_cell.length_c   1.000
_cell.angle_alpha   90.00
_cell.angle_beta   90.00
_cell.angle_gamma   90.00
#
_symmetry.space_group_name_H-M   'P 1'
#
loop_
_entity.id
_entity.type
_entity.pdbx_description
1 polymer ?
#
loop_
_entity_poly.entity_id
_entity_poly.type
_entity_poly.pdbx_seq_one_letter_code
_entity_poly.pdbx_strand_id
1 'polypeptide(L)'
;LMANLARLADNYSRHGGIHSAAISSNEDPELFAEDLGRHNTLDRIAGEALFRGIDLKGKLLVTSGRVSTEMVAKAARLDIALIASRTSPTDAAVELAQQAGITLIGYVRGGSFEVYAHHERLRRTAADERIAGITGVILAGGESRRMGCDKSLLPVAGARFIDHIYRKMTELFDEVIIVTNSPGLYQDIPCRKVPDIYYGRGALAGIHSGLCHAQNERIFVAACDMPYLNAGLIRTLCQHLDQGEVVIPQSPNGLEPLHALYHKSCLGAIENTLDSGRRRIVHFFPRVRVSEVAITAVNAVDPQGKSFRNINTPEEYFECRLSANEAGAPLKTGEEAQLSIQSRSSSG
;
A
#
# COMPACT_ATOMS: atom_id res chain seq x y z
N LEU A 1 8.39 -16.92 -1.58
CA LEU A 1 7.51 -17.81 -2.37
C LEU A 1 6.93 -17.20 -3.67
N MET A 2 6.12 -16.13 -3.68
CA MET A 2 5.54 -15.59 -4.94
C MET A 2 6.58 -15.15 -5.99
N ALA A 3 7.70 -14.55 -5.56
CA ALA A 3 8.83 -14.26 -6.45
C ALA A 3 9.48 -15.54 -7.00
N ASN A 4 9.57 -16.60 -6.17
CA ASN A 4 10.07 -17.90 -6.60
C ASN A 4 9.13 -18.55 -7.62
N LEU A 5 7.80 -18.43 -7.45
CA LEU A 5 6.81 -18.88 -8.43
C LEU A 5 7.00 -18.17 -9.77
N ALA A 6 7.20 -16.85 -9.78
CA ALA A 6 7.45 -16.08 -10.99
C ALA A 6 8.74 -16.53 -11.70
N ARG A 7 9.84 -16.70 -10.95
CA ARG A 7 11.11 -17.20 -11.49
C ARG A 7 11.00 -18.61 -12.07
N LEU A 8 10.25 -19.50 -11.40
CA LEU A 8 10.00 -20.86 -11.91
C LEU A 8 9.16 -20.84 -13.18
N ALA A 9 8.11 -20.01 -13.23
CA ALA A 9 7.28 -19.84 -14.41
C ALA A 9 8.09 -19.28 -15.60
N ASP A 10 8.96 -18.30 -15.39
CA ASP A 10 9.82 -17.73 -16.44
C ASP A 10 10.84 -18.75 -16.99
N ASN A 11 11.38 -19.61 -16.12
CA ASN A 11 12.34 -20.64 -16.53
C ASN A 11 11.69 -21.78 -17.35
N TYR A 12 10.40 -22.03 -17.14
CA TYR A 12 9.66 -23.10 -17.80
C TYR A 12 8.81 -22.60 -19.00
N SER A 13 8.47 -21.32 -19.06
CA SER A 13 7.59 -20.75 -20.08
C SER A 13 8.35 -20.11 -21.25
N ARG A 14 8.06 -20.59 -22.47
CA ARG A 14 8.29 -19.88 -23.75
C ARG A 14 6.99 -19.48 -24.46
N HIS A 15 5.82 -19.69 -23.84
CA HIS A 15 4.52 -19.54 -24.50
C HIS A 15 3.51 -18.83 -23.58
N GLY A 16 2.87 -17.77 -24.08
CA GLY A 16 1.84 -17.03 -23.33
C GLY A 16 0.58 -17.89 -23.06
N GLY A 17 -0.12 -17.60 -21.97
CA GLY A 17 -1.44 -18.22 -21.66
C GLY A 17 -1.42 -19.38 -20.65
N ILE A 18 -0.33 -19.57 -19.92
CA ILE A 18 -0.18 -20.64 -18.93
C ILE A 18 -0.35 -20.08 -17.50
N HIS A 19 -1.10 -20.80 -16.67
CA HIS A 19 -1.20 -20.58 -15.24
C HIS A 19 -0.20 -21.46 -14.51
N SER A 20 0.34 -20.94 -13.41
CA SER A 20 1.32 -21.63 -12.58
C SER A 20 0.86 -21.58 -11.14
N ALA A 21 1.06 -22.68 -10.42
CA ALA A 21 0.80 -22.77 -9.00
C ALA A 21 1.94 -23.49 -8.30
N ALA A 22 2.15 -23.18 -7.02
CA ALA A 22 3.09 -23.89 -6.18
C ALA A 22 2.53 -24.08 -4.77
N ILE A 23 2.97 -25.16 -4.13
CA ILE A 23 2.70 -25.46 -2.72
C ILE A 23 4.01 -25.33 -1.94
N SER A 24 3.93 -24.78 -0.74
CA SER A 24 5.03 -24.80 0.20
C SER A 24 4.56 -24.73 1.66
N SER A 25 5.40 -25.20 2.57
CA SER A 25 5.31 -24.88 4.00
C SER A 25 6.24 -23.72 4.40
N ASN A 26 7.21 -23.36 3.56
CA ASN A 26 8.29 -22.42 3.82
C ASN A 26 8.51 -21.46 2.63
N GLU A 27 9.67 -20.80 2.55
CA GLU A 27 9.97 -19.83 1.49
C GLU A 27 10.17 -20.48 0.09
N ASP A 28 10.59 -21.74 0.07
CA ASP A 28 10.91 -22.51 -1.12
C ASP A 28 9.76 -23.44 -1.55
N PRO A 29 9.38 -23.45 -2.84
CA PRO A 29 8.29 -24.29 -3.33
C PRO A 29 8.65 -25.78 -3.26
N GLU A 30 7.79 -26.58 -2.62
CA GLU A 30 7.91 -28.04 -2.53
C GLU A 30 7.34 -28.73 -3.77
N LEU A 31 6.24 -28.18 -4.28
CA LEU A 31 5.58 -28.61 -5.51
C LEU A 31 5.31 -27.41 -6.39
N PHE A 32 5.40 -27.62 -7.70
CA PHE A 32 5.11 -26.63 -8.73
C PHE A 32 4.40 -27.33 -9.88
N ALA A 33 3.37 -26.69 -10.42
CA ALA A 33 2.67 -27.16 -11.59
C ALA A 33 2.23 -26.01 -12.49
N GLU A 34 2.14 -26.32 -13.78
CA GLU A 34 1.63 -25.41 -14.80
C GLU A 34 0.55 -26.07 -15.63
N ASP A 35 -0.41 -25.25 -16.06
CA ASP A 35 -1.53 -25.69 -16.90
C ASP A 35 -2.18 -24.49 -17.61
N LEU A 36 -2.91 -24.76 -18.70
CA LEU A 36 -3.75 -23.75 -19.35
C LEU A 36 -4.93 -23.33 -18.46
N GLY A 37 -5.41 -24.24 -17.62
CA GLY A 37 -6.49 -23.99 -16.66
C GLY A 37 -5.95 -23.70 -15.26
N ARG A 38 -6.31 -22.55 -14.68
CA ARG A 38 -5.94 -22.23 -13.28
C ARG A 38 -6.42 -23.27 -12.26
N HIS A 39 -7.60 -23.86 -12.47
CA HIS A 39 -8.12 -24.92 -11.58
C HIS A 39 -7.40 -26.25 -11.79
N ASN A 40 -6.92 -26.53 -13.01
CA ASN A 40 -6.15 -27.72 -13.34
C ASN A 40 -4.76 -27.69 -12.73
N THR A 41 -4.14 -26.50 -12.56
CA THR A 41 -2.86 -26.41 -11.85
C THR A 41 -2.93 -27.02 -10.45
N LEU A 42 -4.06 -26.86 -9.76
CA LEU A 42 -4.29 -27.44 -8.45
C LEU A 42 -4.52 -28.96 -8.53
N ASP A 43 -5.20 -29.46 -9.57
CA ASP A 43 -5.37 -30.90 -9.78
C ASP A 43 -4.02 -31.57 -10.06
N ARG A 44 -3.15 -30.92 -10.85
CA ARG A 44 -1.79 -31.40 -11.12
C ARG A 44 -0.94 -31.40 -9.86
N ILE A 45 -1.05 -30.37 -9.02
CA ILE A 45 -0.41 -30.33 -7.70
C ILE A 45 -0.90 -31.50 -6.84
N ALA A 46 -2.21 -31.76 -6.80
CA ALA A 46 -2.77 -32.86 -6.02
C ALA A 46 -2.27 -34.22 -6.51
N GLY A 47 -2.22 -34.42 -7.83
CA GLY A 47 -1.67 -35.64 -8.43
C GLY A 47 -0.18 -35.82 -8.14
N GLU A 48 0.61 -34.76 -8.25
CA GLU A 48 2.06 -34.81 -7.96
C GLU A 48 2.32 -35.04 -6.48
N ALA A 49 1.54 -34.42 -5.60
CA ALA A 49 1.60 -34.63 -4.16
C ALA A 49 1.33 -36.09 -3.80
N LEU A 50 0.29 -36.68 -4.39
CA LEU A 50 -0.05 -38.09 -4.22
C LEU A 50 1.08 -39.00 -4.73
N PHE A 51 1.64 -38.71 -5.90
CA PHE A 51 2.73 -39.50 -6.48
C PHE A 51 4.02 -39.46 -5.64
N ARG A 52 4.32 -38.30 -5.04
CA ARG A 52 5.51 -38.09 -4.20
C ARG A 52 5.30 -38.36 -2.71
N GLY A 53 4.08 -38.70 -2.28
CA GLY A 53 3.75 -38.90 -0.87
C GLY A 53 3.85 -37.62 -0.02
N ILE A 54 3.59 -36.46 -0.61
CA ILE A 54 3.62 -35.15 0.07
C ILE A 54 2.22 -34.85 0.60
N ASP A 55 2.08 -34.70 1.92
CA ASP A 55 0.84 -34.25 2.55
C ASP A 55 0.62 -32.76 2.28
N LEU A 56 -0.56 -32.35 1.80
CA LEU A 56 -0.88 -30.94 1.50
C LEU A 56 -1.48 -30.19 2.69
N LYS A 57 -1.82 -30.90 3.76
CA LYS A 57 -2.46 -30.34 4.94
C LYS A 57 -1.64 -29.21 5.56
N GLY A 58 -2.31 -28.08 5.80
CA GLY A 58 -1.71 -26.92 6.46
C GLY A 58 -0.79 -26.09 5.57
N LYS A 59 -0.55 -26.47 4.31
CA LYS A 59 0.39 -25.78 3.44
C LYS A 59 -0.21 -24.53 2.80
N LEU A 60 0.67 -23.72 2.23
CA LEU A 60 0.40 -22.51 1.46
C LEU A 60 0.34 -22.83 -0.04
N LEU A 61 -0.78 -22.52 -0.68
CA LEU A 61 -0.93 -22.52 -2.13
C LEU A 61 -0.72 -21.11 -2.68
N VAL A 62 0.25 -20.94 -3.58
CA VAL A 62 0.41 -19.72 -4.39
C VAL A 62 -0.03 -19.98 -5.82
N THR A 63 -0.78 -19.06 -6.42
CA THR A 63 -1.25 -19.19 -7.81
C THR A 63 -1.12 -17.89 -8.61
N SER A 64 -0.84 -18.02 -9.90
CA SER A 64 -0.70 -16.89 -10.81
C SER A 64 -2.04 -16.29 -11.27
N GLY A 65 -3.15 -17.04 -11.17
CA GLY A 65 -4.48 -16.65 -11.68
C GLY A 65 -5.49 -16.26 -10.59
N ARG A 66 -6.68 -15.79 -11.02
CA ARG A 66 -7.78 -15.41 -10.13
C ARG A 66 -8.30 -16.60 -9.33
N VAL A 67 -8.53 -16.40 -8.04
CA VAL A 67 -9.08 -17.46 -7.19
C VAL A 67 -10.60 -17.54 -7.38
N SER A 68 -11.08 -18.63 -7.96
CA SER A 68 -12.51 -18.95 -8.12
C SER A 68 -13.01 -19.86 -6.99
N THR A 69 -14.33 -19.95 -6.83
CA THR A 69 -14.99 -20.87 -5.88
C THR A 69 -14.50 -22.31 -6.04
N GLU A 70 -14.29 -22.76 -7.28
CA GLU A 70 -13.74 -24.10 -7.56
C GLU A 70 -12.33 -24.30 -6.98
N MET A 71 -11.45 -23.31 -7.08
CA MET A 71 -10.10 -23.39 -6.51
C MET A 71 -10.15 -23.49 -4.99
N VAL A 72 -11.03 -22.71 -4.35
CA VAL A 72 -11.22 -22.76 -2.90
C VAL A 72 -11.79 -24.11 -2.48
N ALA A 73 -12.79 -24.64 -3.18
CA ALA A 73 -13.39 -25.94 -2.89
C ALA A 73 -12.37 -27.09 -2.99
N LYS A 74 -11.51 -27.07 -4.01
CA LYS A 74 -10.43 -28.05 -4.17
C LYS A 74 -9.39 -27.90 -3.06
N ALA A 75 -8.97 -26.67 -2.75
CA ALA A 75 -8.01 -26.43 -1.68
C ALA A 75 -8.53 -26.91 -0.32
N ALA A 76 -9.82 -26.71 -0.03
CA ALA A 76 -10.49 -27.21 1.17
C ALA A 76 -10.44 -28.74 1.26
N ARG A 77 -10.70 -29.45 0.16
CA ARG A 77 -10.62 -30.92 0.12
C ARG A 77 -9.20 -31.46 0.31
N LEU A 78 -8.19 -30.64 0.03
CA LEU A 78 -6.78 -30.96 0.19
C LEU A 78 -6.20 -30.49 1.54
N ASP A 79 -7.06 -30.00 2.46
CA ASP A 79 -6.67 -29.42 3.75
C ASP A 79 -5.63 -28.29 3.66
N ILE A 80 -5.58 -27.57 2.54
CA ILE A 80 -4.70 -26.42 2.34
C ILE A 80 -5.16 -25.27 3.24
N ALA A 81 -4.26 -24.70 4.04
CA ALA A 81 -4.62 -23.68 5.02
C ALA A 81 -4.70 -22.27 4.45
N LEU A 82 -3.93 -21.97 3.39
CA LEU A 82 -3.83 -20.63 2.83
C LEU A 82 -3.74 -20.66 1.31
N ILE A 83 -4.50 -19.78 0.66
CA ILE A 83 -4.40 -19.51 -0.78
C ILE A 83 -3.95 -18.06 -0.98
N ALA A 84 -2.87 -17.87 -1.72
CA ALA A 84 -2.34 -16.56 -2.10
C ALA A 84 -2.32 -16.42 -3.63
N SER A 85 -2.83 -15.29 -4.14
CA SER A 85 -2.85 -14.99 -5.57
C SER A 85 -2.32 -13.59 -5.90
N ARG A 86 -1.75 -13.43 -7.09
CA ARG A 86 -1.35 -12.12 -7.65
C ARG A 86 -2.54 -11.24 -8.07
N THR A 87 -3.74 -11.80 -8.11
CA THR A 87 -4.95 -11.16 -8.64
C THR A 87 -6.10 -11.26 -7.65
N SER A 88 -7.23 -10.59 -7.94
CA SER A 88 -8.41 -10.63 -7.08
C SER A 88 -9.13 -11.97 -7.09
N PRO A 89 -9.64 -12.42 -5.93
CA PRO A 89 -10.64 -13.47 -5.87
C PRO A 89 -11.99 -13.00 -6.44
N THR A 90 -12.95 -13.91 -6.59
CA THR A 90 -14.37 -13.59 -6.81
C THR A 90 -15.11 -13.53 -5.48
N ASP A 91 -16.20 -12.77 -5.35
CA ASP A 91 -16.96 -12.64 -4.08
C ASP A 91 -17.42 -14.00 -3.55
N ALA A 92 -17.97 -14.85 -4.42
CA ALA A 92 -18.35 -16.23 -4.07
C ALA A 92 -17.17 -17.12 -3.64
N ALA A 93 -15.93 -16.77 -4.00
CA ALA A 93 -14.74 -17.49 -3.53
C ALA A 93 -14.33 -17.01 -2.13
N VAL A 94 -14.52 -15.71 -1.84
CA VAL A 94 -14.29 -15.14 -0.51
C VAL A 94 -15.26 -15.75 0.50
N GLU A 95 -16.55 -15.79 0.18
CA GLU A 95 -17.57 -16.41 1.03
C GLU A 95 -17.26 -17.88 1.33
N LEU A 96 -16.90 -18.66 0.31
CA LEU A 96 -16.53 -20.06 0.50
C LEU A 96 -15.26 -20.21 1.33
N ALA A 97 -14.27 -19.33 1.16
CA ALA A 97 -13.04 -19.38 1.94
C ALA A 97 -13.31 -19.11 3.43
N GLN A 98 -14.22 -18.17 3.75
CA GLN A 98 -14.68 -17.92 5.11
C GLN A 98 -15.38 -19.13 5.74
N GLN A 99 -16.21 -19.84 4.97
CA GLN A 99 -16.90 -21.04 5.44
C GLN A 99 -15.95 -22.24 5.60
N ALA A 100 -14.96 -22.36 4.71
CA ALA A 100 -14.01 -23.46 4.69
C ALA A 100 -12.84 -23.28 5.67
N GLY A 101 -12.71 -22.13 6.34
CA GLY A 101 -11.60 -21.89 7.26
C GLY A 101 -10.27 -21.60 6.57
N ILE A 102 -10.27 -21.20 5.29
CA ILE A 102 -9.07 -21.00 4.47
C ILE A 102 -8.69 -19.53 4.44
N THR A 103 -7.47 -19.20 4.86
CA THR A 103 -6.96 -17.83 4.71
C THR A 103 -6.78 -17.52 3.22
N LEU A 104 -7.47 -16.48 2.75
CA LEU A 104 -7.45 -16.09 1.34
C LEU A 104 -6.77 -14.74 1.19
N ILE A 105 -5.71 -14.70 0.39
CA ILE A 105 -4.90 -13.53 0.13
C ILE A 105 -4.89 -13.24 -1.38
N GLY A 106 -5.24 -12.01 -1.74
CA GLY A 106 -5.20 -11.50 -3.11
C GLY A 106 -4.17 -10.39 -3.27
N TYR A 107 -3.92 -10.01 -4.53
CA TYR A 107 -3.05 -8.89 -4.89
C TYR A 107 -1.63 -8.94 -4.29
N VAL A 108 -1.05 -10.14 -4.12
CA VAL A 108 0.31 -10.27 -3.57
C VAL A 108 1.34 -9.68 -4.53
N ARG A 109 1.98 -8.56 -4.14
CA ARG A 109 2.96 -7.81 -4.95
C ARG A 109 3.96 -7.06 -4.08
N GLY A 110 5.26 -7.20 -4.35
CA GLY A 110 6.31 -6.30 -3.84
C GLY A 110 6.29 -6.07 -2.31
N GLY A 111 5.95 -7.09 -1.52
CA GLY A 111 5.82 -6.99 -0.05
C GLY A 111 4.45 -6.53 0.46
N SER A 112 3.49 -6.26 -0.42
CA SER A 112 2.10 -5.93 -0.08
C SER A 112 1.13 -7.03 -0.53
N PHE A 113 -0.02 -7.12 0.14
CA PHE A 113 -1.10 -8.05 -0.16
C PHE A 113 -2.40 -7.58 0.51
N GLU A 114 -3.54 -8.14 0.07
CA GLU A 114 -4.84 -7.90 0.71
C GLU A 114 -5.42 -9.22 1.20
N VAL A 115 -5.91 -9.25 2.43
CA VAL A 115 -6.50 -10.45 3.04
C VAL A 115 -8.02 -10.36 2.90
N TYR A 116 -8.60 -11.37 2.26
CA TYR A 116 -10.04 -11.46 1.97
C TYR A 116 -10.80 -12.38 2.94
N ALA A 117 -10.12 -13.38 3.52
CA ALA A 117 -10.71 -14.28 4.51
C ALA A 117 -9.68 -14.66 5.59
N HIS A 118 -10.16 -14.78 6.84
CA HIS A 118 -9.40 -15.25 8.01
C HIS A 118 -8.09 -14.50 8.28
N HIS A 119 -8.16 -13.17 8.41
CA HIS A 119 -7.00 -12.34 8.71
C HIS A 119 -6.42 -12.59 10.10
N GLU A 120 -7.26 -13.01 11.04
CA GLU A 120 -6.91 -13.36 12.42
C GLU A 120 -5.92 -14.54 12.52
N ARG A 121 -5.81 -15.35 11.47
CA ARG A 121 -4.89 -16.51 11.42
C ARG A 121 -3.46 -16.12 11.05
N LEU A 122 -3.23 -14.87 10.65
CA LEU A 122 -1.91 -14.37 10.27
C LEU A 122 -1.23 -13.72 11.47
N ARG A 123 -0.03 -14.21 11.80
CA ARG A 123 0.82 -13.56 12.80
C ARG A 123 1.72 -12.54 12.11
N ARG A 124 1.66 -11.30 12.59
CA ARG A 124 2.60 -10.23 12.23
C ARG A 124 3.98 -10.51 12.82
N THR A 125 5.03 -10.20 12.06
CA THR A 125 6.40 -10.29 12.57
C THR A 125 6.73 -9.07 13.45
N ALA A 126 7.80 -9.11 14.24
CA ALA A 126 8.19 -7.97 15.11
C ALA A 126 8.45 -6.67 14.32
N ALA A 127 8.83 -6.77 13.04
CA ALA A 127 8.94 -5.63 12.13
C ALA A 127 7.58 -5.00 11.75
N ASP A 128 6.47 -5.68 12.06
CA ASP A 128 5.08 -5.27 11.81
C ASP A 128 4.34 -4.84 13.08
N GLU A 129 5.03 -4.73 14.22
CA GLU A 129 4.45 -4.17 15.45
C GLU A 129 4.08 -2.70 15.25
N ARG A 130 2.93 -2.30 15.79
CA ARG A 130 2.50 -0.91 15.75
C ARG A 130 3.47 -0.04 16.54
N ILE A 131 3.69 1.16 16.05
CA ILE A 131 4.50 2.18 16.68
C ILE A 131 3.65 2.82 17.77
N ALA A 132 3.92 2.46 19.02
CA ALA A 132 3.22 3.00 20.18
C ALA A 132 3.50 4.49 20.38
N GLY A 133 2.56 5.21 20.99
CA GLY A 133 2.74 6.61 21.40
C GLY A 133 2.71 7.63 20.27
N ILE A 134 2.24 7.25 19.07
CA ILE A 134 2.11 8.15 17.92
C ILE A 134 0.74 8.00 17.28
N THR A 135 0.11 9.14 16.99
CA THR A 135 -1.14 9.20 16.24
C THR A 135 -0.87 9.46 14.76
N GLY A 136 -1.41 8.62 13.87
CA GLY A 136 -1.40 8.89 12.42
C GLY A 136 -2.42 9.96 12.06
N VAL A 137 -1.98 11.01 11.37
CA VAL A 137 -2.83 12.13 10.94
C VAL A 137 -2.80 12.21 9.41
N ILE A 138 -3.97 12.06 8.81
CA ILE A 138 -4.17 12.22 7.37
C ILE A 138 -4.79 13.59 7.14
N LEU A 139 -4.07 14.48 6.43
CA LEU A 139 -4.59 15.78 6.04
C LEU A 139 -5.40 15.64 4.75
N ALA A 140 -6.73 15.68 4.91
CA ALA A 140 -7.69 15.61 3.83
C ALA A 140 -8.41 16.95 3.70
N GLY A 141 -7.67 17.95 3.20
CA GLY A 141 -8.15 19.31 3.04
C GLY A 141 -7.34 20.09 2.01
N GLY A 142 -8.04 20.91 1.23
CA GLY A 142 -7.47 21.77 0.20
C GLY A 142 -8.56 22.13 -0.80
N GLU A 143 -8.62 23.39 -1.22
CA GLU A 143 -9.51 23.78 -2.32
C GLU A 143 -9.02 23.08 -3.61
N SER A 144 -9.63 21.93 -3.94
CA SER A 144 -9.45 21.20 -5.20
C SER A 144 -10.04 21.98 -6.39
N ARG A 145 -9.69 23.27 -6.54
CA ARG A 145 -10.20 24.16 -7.59
C ARG A 145 -9.67 23.85 -8.99
N ARG A 146 -8.59 23.05 -9.11
CA ARG A 146 -7.93 22.77 -10.40
C ARG A 146 -8.37 21.47 -11.09
N MET A 147 -9.11 20.58 -10.42
CA MET A 147 -9.50 19.26 -10.95
C MET A 147 -11.01 19.01 -11.01
N GLY A 148 -11.84 19.92 -10.51
CA GLY A 148 -13.31 19.80 -10.58
C GLY A 148 -13.92 18.71 -9.67
N CYS A 149 -13.11 17.85 -9.06
CA CYS A 149 -13.52 16.84 -8.08
C CYS A 149 -12.40 16.58 -7.05
N ASP A 150 -12.76 16.15 -5.83
CA ASP A 150 -11.81 15.92 -4.74
C ASP A 150 -10.90 14.71 -5.03
N LYS A 151 -9.64 15.02 -5.39
CA LYS A 151 -8.58 14.08 -5.81
C LYS A 151 -8.41 12.86 -4.90
N SER A 152 -8.63 13.03 -3.59
CA SER A 152 -8.53 11.96 -2.59
C SER A 152 -9.48 10.78 -2.82
N LEU A 153 -10.57 11.00 -3.58
CA LEU A 153 -11.59 10.01 -3.90
C LEU A 153 -11.34 9.27 -5.22
N LEU A 154 -10.26 9.58 -5.93
CA LEU A 154 -9.95 8.93 -7.20
C LEU A 154 -9.53 7.46 -6.97
N PRO A 155 -10.13 6.50 -7.68
CA PRO A 155 -9.83 5.09 -7.50
C PRO A 155 -8.51 4.69 -8.17
N VAL A 156 -7.56 4.13 -7.41
CA VAL A 156 -6.33 3.50 -7.90
C VAL A 156 -6.26 2.06 -7.41
N ALA A 157 -6.02 1.13 -8.34
CA ALA A 157 -5.99 -0.31 -8.09
C ALA A 157 -7.24 -0.86 -7.37
N GLY A 158 -8.41 -0.23 -7.55
CA GLY A 158 -9.69 -0.67 -6.98
C GLY A 158 -10.10 -0.01 -5.65
N ALA A 159 -9.28 0.86 -5.06
CA ALA A 159 -9.61 1.64 -3.85
C ALA A 159 -9.21 3.12 -4.00
N ARG A 160 -9.74 4.03 -3.18
CA ARG A 160 -9.40 5.46 -3.25
C ARG A 160 -8.00 5.70 -2.69
N PHE A 161 -7.32 6.77 -3.08
CA PHE A 161 -6.01 7.11 -2.52
C PHE A 161 -5.99 7.18 -1.00
N ILE A 162 -7.03 7.80 -0.43
CA ILE A 162 -7.14 7.90 1.03
C ILE A 162 -7.32 6.54 1.70
N ASP A 163 -7.93 5.55 1.04
CA ASP A 163 -8.09 4.20 1.59
C ASP A 163 -6.74 3.49 1.71
N HIS A 164 -5.86 3.65 0.73
CA HIS A 164 -4.50 3.11 0.76
C HIS A 164 -3.68 3.73 1.89
N ILE A 165 -3.75 5.05 2.04
CA ILE A 165 -3.09 5.80 3.11
C ILE A 165 -3.63 5.34 4.46
N TYR A 166 -4.96 5.28 4.62
CA TYR A 166 -5.61 4.87 5.85
C TYR A 166 -5.22 3.46 6.27
N ARG A 167 -5.28 2.49 5.34
CA ARG A 167 -4.85 1.11 5.60
C ARG A 167 -3.40 1.10 6.10
N LYS A 168 -2.47 1.74 5.38
CA LYS A 168 -1.06 1.81 5.78
C LYS A 168 -0.86 2.44 7.16
N MET A 169 -1.58 3.52 7.46
CA MET A 169 -1.54 4.19 8.76
C MET A 169 -2.04 3.29 9.89
N THR A 170 -3.15 2.56 9.71
CA THR A 170 -3.70 1.65 10.74
C THR A 170 -2.86 0.38 10.95
N GLU A 171 -2.02 0.04 9.97
CA GLU A 171 -1.01 -1.00 10.15
C GLU A 171 0.12 -0.53 11.08
N LEU A 172 0.43 0.76 11.07
CA LEU A 172 1.56 1.36 11.78
C LEU A 172 1.19 1.99 13.12
N PHE A 173 0.00 2.55 13.27
CA PHE A 173 -0.41 3.33 14.45
C PHE A 173 -1.70 2.78 15.05
N ASP A 174 -1.82 2.84 16.37
CA ASP A 174 -3.04 2.45 17.09
C ASP A 174 -4.17 3.47 16.92
N GLU A 175 -3.82 4.74 16.75
CA GLU A 175 -4.76 5.81 16.47
C GLU A 175 -4.48 6.42 15.11
N VAL A 176 -5.52 6.54 14.30
CA VAL A 176 -5.50 7.29 13.03
C VAL A 176 -6.68 8.26 13.02
N ILE A 177 -6.43 9.51 12.62
CA ILE A 177 -7.45 10.53 12.44
C ILE A 177 -7.33 11.20 11.07
N ILE A 178 -8.46 11.63 10.51
CA ILE A 178 -8.52 12.42 9.29
C ILE A 178 -8.86 13.86 9.66
N VAL A 179 -8.02 14.80 9.29
CA VAL A 179 -8.30 16.23 9.41
C VAL A 179 -8.97 16.71 8.13
N THR A 180 -10.23 17.12 8.22
CA THR A 180 -11.03 17.53 7.06
C THR A 180 -12.19 18.43 7.44
N ASN A 181 -12.49 19.41 6.58
CA ASN A 181 -13.68 20.26 6.69
C ASN A 181 -14.90 19.66 5.96
N SER A 182 -14.74 18.50 5.30
CA SER A 182 -15.79 17.81 4.53
C SER A 182 -15.97 16.37 5.02
N PRO A 183 -16.38 16.13 6.29
CA PRO A 183 -16.44 14.79 6.87
C PRO A 183 -17.38 13.83 6.13
N GLY A 184 -18.37 14.36 5.41
CA GLY A 184 -19.30 13.59 4.57
C GLY A 184 -18.62 12.74 3.50
N LEU A 185 -17.48 13.18 2.96
CA LEU A 185 -16.76 12.49 1.89
C LEU A 185 -16.04 11.20 2.35
N TYR A 186 -15.85 11.06 3.67
CA TYR A 186 -15.02 10.02 4.26
C TYR A 186 -15.78 9.18 5.28
N GLN A 187 -17.12 9.25 5.31
CA GLN A 187 -17.94 8.60 6.33
C GLN A 187 -17.64 7.11 6.47
N ASP A 188 -17.36 6.45 5.36
CA ASP A 188 -17.05 5.03 5.23
C ASP A 188 -15.67 4.62 5.76
N ILE A 189 -14.76 5.57 6.03
CA ILE A 189 -13.46 5.29 6.65
C ILE A 189 -13.63 5.21 8.18
N PRO A 190 -13.29 4.08 8.83
CA PRO A 190 -13.61 3.84 10.24
C PRO A 190 -12.64 4.53 11.21
N CYS A 191 -12.53 5.85 11.14
CA CYS A 191 -11.74 6.68 12.02
C CYS A 191 -12.43 8.00 12.37
N ARG A 192 -11.87 8.74 13.33
CA ARG A 192 -12.37 10.08 13.67
C ARG A 192 -12.04 11.06 12.54
N LYS A 193 -13.03 11.87 12.17
CA LYS A 193 -12.87 13.02 11.27
C LYS A 193 -12.93 14.26 12.14
N VAL A 194 -11.91 15.11 12.07
CA VAL A 194 -11.83 16.34 12.86
C VAL A 194 -11.72 17.55 11.94
N PRO A 195 -12.45 18.64 12.21
CA PRO A 195 -12.38 19.85 11.41
C PRO A 195 -11.09 20.62 11.69
N ASP A 196 -10.73 21.53 10.78
CA ASP A 196 -9.70 22.52 11.07
C ASP A 196 -10.18 23.50 12.14
N ILE A 197 -9.39 23.70 13.19
CA ILE A 197 -9.60 24.75 14.19
C ILE A 197 -9.39 26.13 13.54
N TYR A 198 -8.31 26.26 12.78
CA TYR A 198 -8.00 27.45 11.98
C TYR A 198 -8.51 27.29 10.55
N TYR A 199 -9.83 27.41 10.38
CA TYR A 199 -10.53 27.17 9.12
C TYR A 199 -9.86 27.82 7.90
N GLY A 200 -9.55 27.02 6.88
CA GLY A 200 -9.05 27.49 5.58
C GLY A 200 -7.62 28.08 5.60
N ARG A 201 -6.85 27.91 6.68
CA ARG A 201 -5.48 28.46 6.80
C ARG A 201 -4.37 27.52 6.28
N GLY A 202 -4.74 26.53 5.47
CA GLY A 202 -3.81 25.64 4.78
C GLY A 202 -3.27 24.52 5.67
N ALA A 203 -2.27 23.79 5.18
CA ALA A 203 -1.79 22.58 5.84
C ALA A 203 -1.26 22.79 7.27
N LEU A 204 -0.71 23.96 7.59
CA LEU A 204 -0.26 24.28 8.95
C LEU A 204 -1.43 24.25 9.96
N ALA A 205 -2.61 24.69 9.55
CA ALA A 205 -3.83 24.58 10.37
C ALA A 205 -4.29 23.12 10.51
N GLY A 206 -4.10 22.32 9.47
CA GLY A 206 -4.36 20.88 9.53
C GLY A 206 -3.45 20.17 10.54
N ILE A 207 -2.15 20.49 10.55
CA ILE A 207 -1.19 19.96 11.53
C ILE A 207 -1.57 20.40 12.95
N HIS A 208 -1.90 21.68 13.15
CA HIS A 208 -2.40 22.19 14.44
C HIS A 208 -3.62 21.40 14.94
N SER A 209 -4.61 21.23 14.07
CA SER A 209 -5.84 20.52 14.40
C SER A 209 -5.58 19.04 14.71
N GLY A 210 -4.66 18.42 13.96
CA GLY A 210 -4.17 17.07 14.24
C GLY A 210 -3.53 16.96 15.63
N LEU A 211 -2.62 17.89 15.98
CA LEU A 211 -1.97 17.93 17.29
C LEU A 211 -2.98 18.11 18.44
N CYS A 212 -3.97 18.99 18.27
CA CYS A 212 -4.99 19.26 19.28
C CYS A 212 -5.91 18.05 19.54
N HIS A 213 -6.26 17.30 18.50
CA HIS A 213 -7.22 16.20 18.60
C HIS A 213 -6.58 14.81 18.82
N ALA A 214 -5.27 14.68 18.60
CA ALA A 214 -4.54 13.43 18.82
C ALA A 214 -4.53 13.04 20.31
N GLN A 215 -4.69 11.74 20.59
CA GLN A 215 -4.55 11.22 21.95
C GLN A 215 -3.09 11.26 22.40
N ASN A 216 -2.16 10.91 21.50
CA ASN A 216 -0.74 10.86 21.81
C ASN A 216 -0.07 12.25 21.77
N GLU A 217 1.13 12.35 22.35
CA GLU A 217 1.94 13.59 22.32
C GLU A 217 2.58 13.86 20.97
N ARG A 218 2.70 12.83 20.13
CA ARG A 218 3.28 12.93 18.80
C ARG A 218 2.30 12.49 17.74
N ILE A 219 2.36 13.17 16.61
CA ILE A 219 1.63 12.81 15.40
C ILE A 219 2.60 12.54 14.26
N PHE A 220 2.28 11.57 13.42
CA PHE A 220 2.84 11.46 12.08
C PHE A 220 1.85 12.03 11.07
N VAL A 221 2.29 12.96 10.23
CA VAL A 221 1.43 13.65 9.27
C VAL A 221 1.71 13.12 7.87
N ALA A 222 0.64 12.74 7.15
CA ALA A 222 0.65 12.49 5.71
C ALA A 222 -0.44 13.32 5.01
N ALA A 223 -0.16 13.82 3.81
CA ALA A 223 -1.19 14.39 2.95
C ALA A 223 -1.98 13.31 2.20
N CYS A 224 -3.24 13.58 1.86
CA CYS A 224 -4.12 12.63 1.18
C CYS A 224 -3.74 12.31 -0.28
N ASP A 225 -2.73 12.98 -0.83
CA ASP A 225 -2.20 12.81 -2.19
C ASP A 225 -0.89 12.00 -2.27
N MET A 226 -0.46 11.40 -1.14
CA MET A 226 0.73 10.53 -1.04
C MET A 226 0.36 9.04 -0.87
N PRO A 227 -0.09 8.33 -1.91
CA PRO A 227 -0.62 6.97 -1.75
C PRO A 227 0.43 5.89 -1.50
N TYR A 228 1.72 6.19 -1.69
CA TYR A 228 2.81 5.22 -1.65
C TYR A 228 3.64 5.30 -0.36
N LEU A 229 2.98 5.49 0.78
CA LEU A 229 3.66 5.55 2.08
C LEU A 229 4.50 4.28 2.34
N ASN A 230 5.79 4.48 2.62
CA ASN A 230 6.72 3.40 2.96
C ASN A 230 6.81 3.23 4.50
N ALA A 231 6.37 2.07 4.99
CA ALA A 231 6.41 1.73 6.41
C ALA A 231 7.83 1.77 7.01
N GLY A 232 8.83 1.32 6.25
CA GLY A 232 10.23 1.35 6.68
C GLY A 232 10.70 2.79 6.89
N LEU A 233 10.38 3.70 5.96
CA LEU A 233 10.74 5.11 6.10
C LEU A 233 10.10 5.72 7.34
N ILE A 234 8.80 5.49 7.56
CA ILE A 234 8.08 5.99 8.74
C ILE A 234 8.73 5.47 10.03
N ARG A 235 9.11 4.19 10.07
CA ARG A 235 9.84 3.60 11.21
C ARG A 235 11.21 4.23 11.40
N THR A 236 11.96 4.51 10.34
CA THR A 236 13.24 5.23 10.41
C THR A 236 13.06 6.63 11.00
N LEU A 237 12.03 7.37 10.60
CA LEU A 237 11.71 8.66 11.21
C LEU A 237 11.42 8.51 12.72
N CYS A 238 10.69 7.47 13.11
CA CYS A 238 10.38 7.20 14.52
C CYS A 238 11.61 6.80 15.35
N GLN A 239 12.75 6.45 14.76
CA GLN A 239 13.99 6.24 15.50
C GLN A 239 14.66 7.57 15.94
N HIS A 240 14.19 8.71 15.43
CA HIS A 240 14.78 10.03 15.67
C HIS A 240 13.90 10.90 16.59
N LEU A 241 12.89 10.33 17.26
CA LEU A 241 11.92 11.09 18.07
C LEU A 241 12.59 11.94 19.17
N ASP A 242 13.65 11.44 19.80
CA ASP A 242 14.33 12.13 20.90
C ASP A 242 15.19 13.32 20.44
N GLN A 243 15.37 13.49 19.13
CA GLN A 243 16.26 14.51 18.56
C GLN A 243 15.57 15.84 18.29
N GLY A 244 14.23 15.89 18.36
CA GLY A 244 13.49 17.11 18.02
C GLY A 244 11.99 17.05 18.31
N GLU A 245 11.40 18.23 18.32
CA GLU A 245 9.95 18.42 18.35
C GLU A 245 9.35 18.15 16.96
N VAL A 246 10.13 18.43 15.92
CA VAL A 246 9.83 18.08 14.53
C VAL A 246 10.89 17.09 14.05
N VAL A 247 10.48 15.96 13.49
CA VAL A 247 11.39 15.04 12.76
C VAL A 247 10.92 14.99 11.31
N ILE A 248 11.78 15.38 10.39
CA ILE A 248 11.41 15.64 9.00
C ILE A 248 12.43 15.03 8.03
N PRO A 249 11.99 14.26 7.02
CA PRO A 249 12.90 13.73 6.00
C PRO A 249 13.30 14.81 4.99
N GLN A 250 14.53 14.66 4.49
CA GLN A 250 15.00 15.35 3.29
C GLN A 250 14.65 14.54 2.03
N SER A 251 14.23 15.25 0.99
CA SER A 251 14.08 14.75 -0.38
C SER A 251 14.97 15.57 -1.33
N PRO A 252 15.11 15.16 -2.61
CA PRO A 252 15.82 15.96 -3.60
C PRO A 252 15.28 17.39 -3.76
N ASN A 253 14.02 17.62 -3.38
CA ASN A 253 13.34 18.91 -3.52
C ASN A 253 13.35 19.75 -2.22
N GLY A 254 13.98 19.24 -1.15
CA GLY A 254 14.04 19.90 0.15
C GLY A 254 13.35 19.09 1.25
N LEU A 255 12.84 19.77 2.26
CA LEU A 255 12.16 19.13 3.39
C LEU A 255 10.73 18.76 3.04
N GLU A 256 10.26 17.62 3.56
CA GLU A 256 8.91 17.09 3.33
C GLU A 256 8.01 17.24 4.57
N PRO A 257 7.45 18.44 4.84
CA PRO A 257 6.70 18.71 6.07
C PRO A 257 5.37 17.97 6.14
N LEU A 258 4.86 17.49 5.01
CA LEU A 258 3.64 16.69 4.94
C LEU A 258 3.93 15.20 5.01
N HIS A 259 5.16 14.81 5.37
CA HIS A 259 5.60 13.44 5.64
C HIS A 259 6.54 13.45 6.86
N ALA A 260 6.07 13.99 7.98
CA ALA A 260 6.92 14.32 9.13
C ALA A 260 6.23 14.04 10.47
N LEU A 261 7.02 13.94 11.52
CA LEU A 261 6.55 13.82 12.90
C LEU A 261 6.55 15.18 13.59
N TYR A 262 5.51 15.44 14.38
CA TYR A 262 5.33 16.66 15.15
C TYR A 262 4.95 16.33 16.59
N HIS A 263 5.55 17.03 17.55
CA HIS A 263 5.23 16.94 18.97
C HIS A 263 4.24 18.04 19.39
N LYS A 264 3.39 17.78 20.40
CA LYS A 264 2.41 18.75 20.93
C LYS A 264 3.02 20.06 21.42
N SER A 265 4.29 20.06 21.82
CA SER A 265 5.00 21.31 22.16
C SER A 265 5.12 22.30 20.99
N CYS A 266 4.97 21.84 19.74
CA CYS A 266 4.93 22.73 18.58
C CYS A 266 3.68 23.63 18.54
N LEU A 267 2.61 23.32 19.29
CA LEU A 267 1.33 24.04 19.23
C LEU A 267 1.52 25.55 19.38
N GLY A 268 2.22 26.00 20.43
CA GLY A 268 2.44 27.44 20.65
C GLY A 268 3.22 28.11 19.51
N ALA A 269 4.22 27.44 18.93
CA ALA A 269 4.96 27.97 17.78
C ALA A 269 4.10 28.05 16.51
N ILE A 270 3.22 27.07 16.32
CA ILE A 270 2.28 27.00 15.20
C ILE A 270 1.22 28.09 15.32
N GLU A 271 0.60 28.25 16.49
CA GLU A 271 -0.41 29.29 16.79
C GLU A 271 0.14 30.68 16.53
N ASN A 272 1.31 31.01 17.10
CA ASN A 272 2.01 32.27 16.84
C ASN A 272 2.24 32.53 15.34
N THR A 273 2.50 31.48 14.57
CA THR A 273 2.74 31.59 13.12
C THR A 273 1.42 31.85 12.38
N LEU A 274 0.36 31.10 12.71
CA LEU A 274 -0.97 31.26 12.14
C LEU A 274 -1.58 32.63 12.47
N ASP A 275 -1.42 33.11 13.70
CA ASP A 275 -1.93 34.40 14.18
C ASP A 275 -1.21 35.57 13.51
N SER A 276 0.08 35.42 13.19
CA SER A 276 0.84 36.38 12.38
C SER A 276 0.46 36.39 10.89
N GLY A 277 -0.56 35.63 10.49
CA GLY A 277 -1.04 35.53 9.10
C GLY A 277 -0.17 34.65 8.19
N ARG A 278 0.89 34.03 8.73
CA ARG A 278 1.78 33.13 7.99
C ARG A 278 1.17 31.73 7.90
N ARG A 279 1.23 31.11 6.72
CA ARG A 279 0.57 29.81 6.44
C ARG A 279 1.53 28.68 6.05
N ARG A 280 2.80 28.98 5.77
CA ARG A 280 3.79 27.97 5.36
C ARG A 280 4.32 27.23 6.59
N ILE A 281 4.37 25.91 6.52
CA ILE A 281 4.77 25.04 7.64
C ILE A 281 6.18 25.37 8.11
N VAL A 282 7.13 25.54 7.18
CA VAL A 282 8.53 25.84 7.50
C VAL A 282 8.74 27.15 8.28
N HIS A 283 7.77 28.06 8.34
CA HIS A 283 7.92 29.34 9.03
C HIS A 283 7.96 29.24 10.55
N PHE A 284 7.47 28.16 11.16
CA PHE A 284 7.55 27.98 12.61
C PHE A 284 8.82 27.24 13.05
N PHE A 285 9.56 26.62 12.12
CA PHE A 285 10.76 25.82 12.42
C PHE A 285 11.83 26.56 13.23
N PRO A 286 12.11 27.87 13.02
CA PRO A 286 13.08 28.59 13.84
C PRO A 286 12.71 28.70 15.33
N ARG A 287 11.49 28.34 15.72
CA ARG A 287 10.98 28.42 17.10
C ARG A 287 10.96 27.06 17.81
N VAL A 288 11.40 25.99 17.14
CA VAL A 288 11.37 24.61 17.66
C VAL A 288 12.64 23.87 17.30
N ARG A 289 12.93 22.75 17.96
CA ARG A 289 14.01 21.85 17.55
C ARG A 289 13.56 20.95 16.40
N VAL A 290 14.21 21.09 15.26
CA VAL A 290 13.98 20.27 14.06
C VAL A 290 15.12 19.27 13.90
N SER A 291 14.80 17.98 13.84
CA SER A 291 15.70 16.91 13.45
C SER A 291 15.45 16.55 11.98
N GLU A 292 16.44 16.80 11.14
CA GLU A 292 16.40 16.47 9.72
C GLU A 292 16.98 15.08 9.49
N VAL A 293 16.18 14.18 8.91
CA VAL A 293 16.66 12.85 8.50
C VAL A 293 17.25 12.96 7.10
N ALA A 294 18.57 12.74 7.02
CA ALA A 294 19.34 12.93 5.82
C ALA A 294 18.84 12.07 4.65
N ILE A 295 18.94 12.62 3.43
CA ILE A 295 18.52 11.93 2.20
C ILE A 295 19.19 10.56 2.01
N THR A 296 20.40 10.35 2.54
CA THR A 296 21.10 9.05 2.50
C THR A 296 20.38 7.98 3.30
N ALA A 297 19.88 8.32 4.50
CA ALA A 297 19.09 7.41 5.33
C ALA A 297 17.71 7.14 4.70
N VAL A 298 17.12 8.15 4.06
CA VAL A 298 15.86 8.01 3.32
C VAL A 298 16.04 7.06 2.13
N ASN A 299 17.05 7.28 1.30
CA ASN A 299 17.32 6.46 0.10
C ASN A 299 17.69 5.02 0.42
N ALA A 300 18.22 4.74 1.61
CA ALA A 300 18.49 3.37 2.05
C ALA A 300 17.20 2.53 2.18
N VAL A 301 16.05 3.18 2.41
CA VAL A 301 14.76 2.54 2.66
C VAL A 301 13.73 2.80 1.55
N ASP A 302 13.83 3.95 0.87
CA ASP A 302 13.02 4.33 -0.29
C ASP A 302 13.91 4.88 -1.42
N PRO A 303 14.69 4.01 -2.10
CA PRO A 303 15.65 4.43 -3.13
C PRO A 303 14.98 5.07 -4.37
N GLN A 304 13.68 4.86 -4.55
CA GLN A 304 12.90 5.41 -5.66
C GLN A 304 12.15 6.70 -5.28
N GLY A 305 12.21 7.12 -4.00
CA GLY A 305 11.53 8.31 -3.50
C GLY A 305 10.01 8.28 -3.66
N LYS A 306 9.40 7.08 -3.70
CA LYS A 306 7.96 6.93 -3.97
C LYS A 306 7.10 7.51 -2.86
N SER A 307 7.60 7.53 -1.62
CA SER A 307 6.88 7.99 -0.44
C SER A 307 6.49 9.46 -0.49
N PHE A 308 7.19 10.27 -1.27
CA PHE A 308 6.95 11.71 -1.42
C PHE A 308 6.25 12.07 -2.74
N ARG A 309 5.89 11.06 -3.57
CA ARG A 309 5.27 11.31 -4.87
C ARG A 309 3.81 11.76 -4.68
N ASN A 310 3.59 13.05 -4.79
CA ASN A 310 2.24 13.63 -4.84
C ASN A 310 1.61 13.41 -6.22
N ILE A 311 0.31 13.09 -6.25
CA ILE A 311 -0.45 12.95 -7.49
C ILE A 311 -1.35 14.16 -7.65
N ASN A 312 -0.94 15.07 -8.54
CA ASN A 312 -1.53 16.38 -8.69
C ASN A 312 -2.20 16.64 -10.03
N THR A 313 -1.81 15.94 -11.09
CA THR A 313 -2.37 16.11 -12.45
C THR A 313 -3.15 14.88 -12.93
N PRO A 314 -4.11 15.04 -13.87
CA PRO A 314 -4.74 13.92 -14.56
C PRO A 314 -3.72 12.98 -15.20
N GLU A 315 -2.66 13.54 -15.79
CA GLU A 315 -1.58 12.79 -16.45
C GLU A 315 -0.81 11.94 -15.43
N GLU A 316 -0.44 12.50 -14.27
CA GLU A 316 0.18 11.75 -13.17
C GLU A 316 -0.75 10.68 -12.59
N TYR A 317 -2.06 10.94 -12.56
CA TYR A 317 -3.06 9.95 -12.18
C TYR A 317 -3.16 8.82 -13.22
N PHE A 318 -3.15 9.14 -14.51
CA PHE A 318 -3.10 8.14 -15.58
C PHE A 318 -1.81 7.34 -15.54
N GLU A 319 -0.65 7.96 -15.34
CA GLU A 319 0.63 7.26 -15.14
C GLU A 319 0.63 6.41 -13.88
N CYS A 320 0.00 6.86 -12.78
CA CYS A 320 -0.15 6.09 -11.57
C CYS A 320 -1.04 4.85 -11.81
N ARG A 321 -2.17 5.05 -12.50
CA ARG A 321 -3.09 3.97 -12.89
C ARG A 321 -2.45 3.02 -13.90
N LEU A 322 -1.67 3.54 -14.85
CA LEU A 322 -0.91 2.78 -15.82
C LEU A 322 0.24 2.05 -15.14
N SER A 323 1.02 2.65 -14.26
CA SER A 323 2.05 1.94 -13.46
C SER A 323 1.44 0.83 -12.61
N ALA A 324 0.25 1.06 -12.03
CA ALA A 324 -0.51 0.05 -11.31
C ALA A 324 -1.04 -1.09 -12.22
N ASN A 325 -1.26 -0.79 -13.52
CA ASN A 325 -1.74 -1.71 -14.55
C ASN A 325 -0.63 -2.34 -15.43
N GLU A 326 0.51 -1.67 -15.65
CA GLU A 326 1.68 -2.04 -16.46
C GLU A 326 2.67 -2.87 -15.64
N ALA A 327 2.71 -2.69 -14.32
CA ALA A 327 3.15 -3.75 -13.40
C ALA A 327 2.25 -5.00 -13.46
N GLY A 328 1.17 -4.96 -14.25
CA GLY A 328 0.31 -6.08 -14.66
C GLY A 328 0.29 -6.33 -16.17
N ALA A 329 1.10 -5.64 -16.99
CA ALA A 329 1.30 -5.98 -18.40
C ALA A 329 2.58 -6.80 -18.52
N PRO A 330 2.59 -7.91 -19.28
CA PRO A 330 3.84 -8.63 -19.56
C PRO A 330 4.82 -7.66 -20.22
N LEU A 331 6.09 -7.69 -19.79
CA LEU A 331 7.17 -7.02 -20.51
C LEU A 331 7.07 -7.43 -21.98
N LYS A 332 6.75 -6.49 -22.86
CA LYS A 332 6.92 -6.72 -24.29
C LYS A 332 8.41 -6.92 -24.52
N THR A 333 8.79 -8.13 -24.90
CA THR A 333 10.11 -8.41 -25.45
C THR A 333 10.32 -7.53 -26.67
N GLY A 334 11.56 -7.05 -26.84
CA GLY A 334 11.94 -6.01 -27.81
C GLY A 334 11.70 -6.33 -29.29
N GLU A 335 11.06 -7.45 -29.63
CA GLU A 335 10.69 -7.83 -30.99
C GLU A 335 9.28 -7.33 -31.39
N GLU A 336 8.35 -7.09 -30.45
CA GLU A 336 7.00 -6.61 -30.80
C GLU A 336 6.96 -5.11 -31.18
N ALA A 337 7.98 -4.33 -30.81
CA ALA A 337 8.06 -2.91 -31.16
C ALA A 337 8.45 -2.69 -32.64
N GLN A 338 9.14 -3.65 -33.28
CA GLN A 338 9.56 -3.53 -34.69
C GLN A 338 8.44 -3.90 -35.68
N LEU A 339 7.52 -4.79 -35.30
CA LEU A 339 6.39 -5.18 -36.16
C LEU A 339 5.30 -4.09 -36.26
N SER A 340 5.13 -3.24 -35.24
CA SER A 340 4.18 -2.13 -35.27
C SER A 340 4.62 -0.91 -36.09
N ILE A 341 5.89 -0.83 -36.49
CA ILE A 341 6.42 0.27 -37.31
C ILE A 341 6.35 -0.06 -38.81
N GLN A 342 6.47 -1.33 -39.20
CA GLN A 342 6.41 -1.73 -40.62
C GLN A 342 4.99 -1.79 -41.21
N SER A 343 3.94 -1.93 -40.39
CA SER A 343 2.56 -2.01 -40.90
C SER A 343 1.89 -0.65 -41.16
N ARG A 344 2.59 0.47 -40.96
CA ARG A 344 2.10 1.84 -41.26
C ARG A 344 2.73 2.49 -42.48
N SER A 345 3.65 1.81 -43.17
CA SER A 345 4.33 2.29 -44.39
C SER A 345 3.88 1.57 -45.67
N SER A 346 2.69 0.96 -45.69
CA SER A 346 2.18 0.23 -46.86
C SER A 346 0.68 0.45 -47.09
N SER A 347 0.26 1.71 -47.04
CA SER A 347 -0.98 2.18 -47.64
C SER A 347 -0.81 3.65 -48.02
N GLY A 348 -0.09 3.87 -49.11
CA GLY A 348 0.01 5.12 -49.86
C GLY A 348 -0.29 4.82 -51.31
#